data_AF-A0A7C2I7Z1-F1
#
_entry.id   AF-A0A7C2I7Z1-F1
#
_cell.length_a   1.000
_cell.length_b   1.000
_cell.length_c   1.000
_cell.angle_alpha   90.00
_cell.angle_beta   90.00
_cell.angle_gamma   90.00
#
_symmetry.space_group_name_H-M   'P 1'
#
loop_
_entity.id
_entity.type
_entity.pdbx_description
1 polymer ?
#
loop_
_entity_poly.entity_id
_entity_poly.type
_entity_poly.pdbx_seq_one_letter_code
_entity_poly.pdbx_strand_id
1 'polypeptide(L)'
;MDGRAAAAGPGGVRGGGAALLPAGRRPQRGARAAAGPRPRPLGRGVPARPQAAGGDGGPVHDLDAAAPLRGPGRGAVALARPGRGVAPARPARPPAPGEEVVVRVDRLAYGGAGVGRLDGFVVFVEGAAPEETVRARIRRVRRRHAEAVVAAVEAASPARIEPRCPHVRDDCGGCRWQHVAYPAQAQAKAAIVRESLAHLGGFGDVPVAPILTPPEPWYYRNKMEFSFHPDGVLGLHRHGAWDRIVSLQTCFLQSPRAVALVHAARAFALEHGLSLYDPRTRQGFLRRLVVREGRRTGETMVVLVTRSGPFPQAQAFAERMVATDPSVVSVVRGTSDAPSDGAPLEAVEVLHGREAIAERVGELTFRIGPETFFQTSTWGAERLTDLVLRFAEPARGGLVFDLYCGVGTFTLALARLARHAAGVEVASAAVEAARQNAAHNGIGNATFHAGDVRLVLPALLEQLGTPQVIVLDPPRAGAGARVMRKIGRAGVLRVVYVSCNPTTLAPDLRELAAFGYRIAAVQPVDLFPQTYHVETVVALDRT
;
A
#
# COMPACT_ATOMS: atom_id res chain seq x y z
N MET A 1 6.22 -60.52 38.83
CA MET A 1 5.06 -61.34 38.43
C MET A 1 4.82 -61.09 36.96
N ASP A 2 5.23 -62.10 36.18
CA ASP A 2 4.66 -62.63 34.93
C ASP A 2 4.06 -61.65 33.91
N GLY A 3 4.44 -61.65 32.63
CA GLY A 3 5.36 -62.54 31.92
C GLY A 3 4.99 -62.57 30.43
N ARG A 4 6.04 -62.55 29.59
CA ARG A 4 6.18 -63.20 28.26
C ARG A 4 5.28 -62.68 27.11
N ALA A 5 5.70 -62.65 25.84
CA ALA A 5 6.87 -63.12 25.10
C ALA A 5 6.92 -62.33 23.76
N ALA A 6 8.07 -61.86 23.26
CA ALA A 6 9.14 -62.57 22.51
C ALA A 6 8.73 -62.88 21.04
N ALA A 7 9.58 -62.84 20.00
CA ALA A 7 11.04 -62.71 19.90
C ALA A 7 11.47 -62.49 18.42
N ALA A 8 12.71 -62.00 18.25
CA ALA A 8 13.77 -62.42 17.30
C ALA A 8 13.55 -62.26 15.77
N GLY A 9 14.54 -61.86 14.96
CA GLY A 9 15.96 -61.59 15.16
C GLY A 9 16.65 -61.40 13.78
N PRO A 10 17.91 -60.92 13.72
CA PRO A 10 18.52 -60.33 12.51
C PRO A 10 19.74 -61.11 11.95
N GLY A 11 20.19 -60.72 10.74
CA GLY A 11 21.50 -61.06 10.13
C GLY A 11 21.52 -60.58 8.67
N GLY A 12 22.58 -60.12 8.02
CA GLY A 12 24.01 -59.98 8.31
C GLY A 12 24.81 -59.93 7.00
N VAL A 13 25.30 -58.74 6.63
CA VAL A 13 26.56 -58.32 5.95
C VAL A 13 27.18 -59.06 4.72
N ARG A 14 27.72 -58.21 3.80
CA ARG A 14 28.83 -58.37 2.79
C ARG A 14 28.37 -58.70 1.35
N GLY A 15 28.85 -58.09 0.26
CA GLY A 15 29.83 -57.06 -0.04
C GLY A 15 30.20 -57.08 -1.55
N GLY A 16 30.62 -55.94 -2.12
CA GLY A 16 31.53 -55.86 -3.28
C GLY A 16 30.98 -55.71 -4.70
N GLY A 17 31.51 -54.72 -5.45
CA GLY A 17 31.95 -54.95 -6.85
C GLY A 17 31.33 -54.14 -8.01
N ALA A 18 32.04 -53.08 -8.41
CA ALA A 18 32.39 -52.67 -9.79
C ALA A 18 31.33 -52.28 -10.87
N ALA A 19 31.39 -50.99 -11.26
CA ALA A 19 31.56 -50.39 -12.60
C ALA A 19 30.88 -50.98 -13.87
N LEU A 20 30.19 -50.11 -14.64
CA LEU A 20 30.51 -49.71 -16.04
C LEU A 20 29.34 -48.99 -16.77
N LEU A 21 29.64 -47.88 -17.45
CA LEU A 21 28.85 -47.22 -18.53
C LEU A 21 28.95 -48.04 -19.84
N PRO A 22 28.06 -47.86 -20.85
CA PRO A 22 28.20 -46.82 -21.90
C PRO A 22 26.87 -46.23 -22.47
N ALA A 23 26.81 -44.96 -22.90
CA ALA A 23 26.83 -44.46 -24.30
C ALA A 23 26.13 -45.38 -25.34
N GLY A 24 25.15 -44.98 -26.16
CA GLY A 24 24.94 -43.77 -26.96
C GLY A 24 24.86 -44.18 -28.44
N ARG A 25 23.80 -43.81 -29.19
CA ARG A 25 23.75 -43.88 -30.68
C ARG A 25 22.59 -43.08 -31.30
N ARG A 26 22.94 -42.19 -32.23
CA ARG A 26 22.16 -41.55 -33.33
C ARG A 26 22.84 -41.99 -34.65
N PRO A 27 22.42 -41.56 -35.86
CA PRO A 27 21.09 -41.35 -36.46
C PRO A 27 20.99 -42.00 -37.88
N GLN A 28 19.86 -41.91 -38.59
CA GLN A 28 19.80 -42.08 -40.05
C GLN A 28 18.88 -41.06 -40.75
N ARG A 29 19.25 -40.76 -42.01
CA ARG A 29 18.78 -39.71 -42.93
C ARG A 29 17.79 -40.25 -43.98
N GLY A 30 17.02 -39.32 -44.58
CA GLY A 30 16.59 -39.31 -46.00
C GLY A 30 15.16 -38.79 -46.22
N ALA A 31 14.73 -38.16 -47.32
CA ALA A 31 15.35 -37.41 -48.43
C ALA A 31 14.22 -36.79 -49.31
N ARG A 32 14.54 -35.74 -50.10
CA ARG A 32 13.86 -35.19 -51.32
C ARG A 32 12.55 -34.38 -51.08
N ALA A 33 12.24 -33.25 -51.75
CA ALA A 33 12.28 -32.94 -53.21
C ALA A 33 12.28 -31.41 -53.54
N ALA A 34 12.27 -31.08 -54.85
CA ALA A 34 12.86 -29.92 -55.54
C ALA A 34 11.97 -28.68 -55.82
N ALA A 35 12.54 -27.71 -56.56
CA ALA A 35 12.26 -26.27 -56.63
C ALA A 35 11.30 -25.77 -57.74
N GLY A 36 10.83 -24.51 -57.60
CA GLY A 36 10.13 -23.66 -58.59
C GLY A 36 9.93 -22.22 -58.05
N PRO A 37 9.72 -21.16 -58.89
CA PRO A 37 10.60 -19.97 -58.92
C PRO A 37 10.13 -18.69 -58.19
N ARG A 38 11.10 -17.78 -58.03
CA ARG A 38 11.08 -16.45 -57.36
C ARG A 38 10.22 -15.37 -58.07
N PRO A 39 9.82 -14.32 -57.33
CA PRO A 39 9.92 -12.94 -57.78
C PRO A 39 10.93 -12.11 -56.96
N ARG A 40 11.43 -11.02 -57.58
CA ARG A 40 12.47 -10.07 -57.12
C ARG A 40 11.86 -8.90 -56.29
N PRO A 41 12.68 -8.01 -55.67
CA PRO A 41 12.59 -7.68 -54.24
C PRO A 41 11.74 -6.45 -53.88
N LEU A 42 11.21 -6.45 -52.65
CA LEU A 42 10.68 -5.29 -51.95
C LEU A 42 11.82 -4.41 -51.41
N GLY A 43 11.70 -3.11 -51.68
CA GLY A 43 12.53 -2.06 -51.08
C GLY A 43 12.12 -1.78 -49.63
N ARG A 44 13.14 -1.78 -48.75
CA ARG A 44 13.30 -1.03 -47.49
C ARG A 44 12.01 -0.64 -46.74
N GLY A 45 11.56 -1.54 -45.87
CA GLY A 45 10.73 -1.23 -44.70
C GLY A 45 11.57 -1.24 -43.42
N VAL A 46 11.49 -0.17 -42.65
CA VAL A 46 12.10 0.04 -41.34
C VAL A 46 11.61 -1.03 -40.34
N PRO A 47 12.47 -1.76 -39.60
CA PRO A 47 11.99 -2.64 -38.55
C PRO A 47 11.56 -1.83 -37.32
N ALA A 48 10.30 -2.03 -36.95
CA ALA A 48 9.67 -1.54 -35.73
C ALA A 48 10.39 -2.09 -34.48
N ARG A 49 10.64 -1.20 -33.52
CA ARG A 49 11.13 -1.54 -32.17
C ARG A 49 10.02 -2.24 -31.37
N PRO A 50 10.33 -3.29 -30.58
CA PRO A 50 9.39 -3.89 -29.66
C PRO A 50 9.06 -2.93 -28.51
N GLN A 51 7.77 -2.77 -28.23
CA GLN A 51 7.24 -1.94 -27.14
C GLN A 51 7.51 -2.62 -25.79
N ALA A 52 8.33 -1.97 -24.98
CA ALA A 52 8.56 -2.32 -23.60
C ALA A 52 7.34 -1.94 -22.75
N ALA A 53 6.88 -2.89 -21.92
CA ALA A 53 5.96 -2.65 -20.83
C ALA A 53 6.65 -1.79 -19.76
N GLY A 54 6.28 -0.50 -19.70
CA GLY A 54 6.80 0.44 -18.72
C GLY A 54 5.94 0.45 -17.45
N GLY A 55 6.46 -0.16 -16.39
CA GLY A 55 6.02 0.07 -15.02
C GLY A 55 7.15 0.75 -14.26
N ASP A 56 7.08 2.08 -14.12
CA ASP A 56 7.99 2.86 -13.28
C ASP A 56 7.19 3.56 -12.18
N GLY A 57 7.37 3.07 -10.95
CA GLY A 57 6.99 3.74 -9.72
C GLY A 57 8.17 4.53 -9.18
N GLY A 58 8.19 5.84 -9.47
CA GLY A 58 9.03 6.85 -8.83
C GLY A 58 8.16 8.02 -8.34
N PRO A 59 8.63 8.88 -7.43
CA PRO A 59 7.78 9.78 -6.65
C PRO A 59 7.16 10.86 -7.54
N VAL A 60 5.83 10.84 -7.66
CA VAL A 60 5.07 11.80 -8.46
C VAL A 60 4.91 13.10 -7.68
N HIS A 61 5.66 14.11 -8.06
CA HIS A 61 5.44 15.51 -7.65
C HIS A 61 4.49 16.21 -8.63
N ASP A 62 3.64 17.06 -8.06
CA ASP A 62 2.96 18.22 -8.64
C ASP A 62 1.91 17.97 -9.77
N LEU A 63 0.63 18.02 -9.39
CA LEU A 63 -0.49 18.29 -10.29
C LEU A 63 -0.58 19.79 -10.57
N ASP A 64 -0.18 20.21 -11.77
CA ASP A 64 -0.40 21.55 -12.26
C ASP A 64 -1.83 21.74 -12.81
N ALA A 65 -2.37 22.92 -12.52
CA ALA A 65 -3.73 23.33 -12.82
C ALA A 65 -3.97 23.55 -14.32
N ALA A 66 -5.15 23.15 -14.78
CA ALA A 66 -5.65 23.33 -16.14
C ALA A 66 -5.64 24.81 -16.59
N ALA A 67 -5.15 25.04 -17.81
CA ALA A 67 -5.28 26.30 -18.54
C ALA A 67 -6.57 26.28 -19.42
N PRO A 68 -7.34 27.37 -19.53
CA PRO A 68 -8.50 27.43 -20.40
C PRO A 68 -8.12 27.79 -21.86
N LEU A 69 -8.76 27.08 -22.79
CA LEU A 69 -8.69 27.28 -24.24
C LEU A 69 -9.40 28.59 -24.67
N ARG A 70 -8.81 29.32 -25.63
CA ARG A 70 -9.39 30.49 -26.30
C ARG A 70 -10.17 30.07 -27.56
N GLY A 71 -11.36 30.65 -27.75
CA GLY A 71 -12.15 30.64 -28.98
C GLY A 71 -13.01 31.93 -29.07
N PRO A 72 -13.41 32.39 -30.27
CA PRO A 72 -13.50 33.81 -30.63
C PRO A 72 -14.82 34.50 -30.24
N GLY A 73 -14.75 35.82 -30.14
CA GLY A 73 -15.79 36.67 -29.54
C GLY A 73 -16.99 37.01 -30.42
N ARG A 74 -17.96 37.68 -29.78
CA ARG A 74 -18.94 38.62 -30.34
C ARG A 74 -19.72 39.29 -29.18
N GLY A 75 -19.97 40.59 -29.31
CA GLY A 75 -21.13 41.29 -28.74
C GLY A 75 -21.00 41.81 -27.31
N ALA A 76 -20.67 43.10 -27.18
CA ALA A 76 -20.76 43.85 -25.94
C ALA A 76 -22.21 44.26 -25.62
N VAL A 77 -22.65 44.05 -24.38
CA VAL A 77 -23.73 44.83 -23.74
C VAL A 77 -23.30 45.10 -22.30
N ALA A 78 -23.24 46.38 -21.94
CA ALA A 78 -22.78 46.87 -20.65
C ALA A 78 -23.88 46.76 -19.59
N LEU A 79 -23.57 46.13 -18.45
CA LEU A 79 -24.36 46.23 -17.22
C LEU A 79 -23.43 46.50 -16.03
N ALA A 80 -23.90 47.35 -15.13
CA ALA A 80 -23.18 48.10 -14.12
C ALA A 80 -22.37 47.23 -13.13
N ARG A 81 -21.20 47.75 -12.71
CA ARG A 81 -20.25 47.12 -11.78
C ARG A 81 -20.75 47.21 -10.32
N PRO A 82 -20.87 46.09 -9.58
CA PRO A 82 -20.86 46.14 -8.13
C PRO A 82 -19.42 46.36 -7.62
N GLY A 83 -19.32 46.93 -6.42
CA GLY A 83 -18.10 47.50 -5.81
C GLY A 83 -16.87 46.59 -5.86
N ARG A 84 -15.70 47.24 -6.03
CA ARG A 84 -14.38 46.61 -5.96
C ARG A 84 -14.20 45.92 -4.60
N GLY A 85 -14.36 44.61 -4.57
CA GLY A 85 -13.73 43.79 -3.53
C GLY A 85 -12.23 44.06 -3.55
N VAL A 86 -11.68 44.39 -2.38
CA VAL A 86 -10.24 44.58 -2.18
C VAL A 86 -9.54 43.29 -2.62
N ALA A 87 -8.72 43.37 -3.66
CA ALA A 87 -7.87 42.27 -4.07
C ALA A 87 -6.96 41.90 -2.89
N PRO A 88 -6.76 40.60 -2.58
CA PRO A 88 -5.82 40.22 -1.53
C PRO A 88 -4.45 40.83 -1.87
N ALA A 89 -3.85 41.51 -0.89
CA ALA A 89 -2.55 42.13 -1.04
C ALA A 89 -1.55 41.12 -1.62
N ARG A 90 -0.78 41.52 -2.63
CA ARG A 90 0.37 40.71 -3.09
C ARG A 90 1.26 40.51 -1.86
N PRO A 91 1.64 39.26 -1.53
CA PRO A 91 2.51 39.03 -0.39
C PRO A 91 3.79 39.85 -0.57
N ALA A 92 4.31 40.36 0.55
CA ALA A 92 5.68 40.82 0.64
C ALA A 92 6.61 39.72 0.10
N ARG A 93 7.78 40.12 -0.39
CA ARG A 93 8.78 39.29 -1.09
C ARG A 93 8.73 37.80 -0.65
N PRO A 94 8.60 36.84 -1.58
CA PRO A 94 8.67 35.41 -1.22
C PRO A 94 9.96 35.13 -0.45
N PRO A 95 9.90 34.29 0.59
CA PRO A 95 11.09 33.97 1.38
C PRO A 95 12.14 33.28 0.50
N ALA A 96 13.42 33.37 0.87
CA ALA A 96 14.52 32.72 0.18
C ALA A 96 14.87 31.36 0.80
N PRO A 97 15.39 30.38 0.03
CA PRO A 97 15.97 29.17 0.61
C PRO A 97 17.07 29.49 1.64
N GLY A 98 17.04 28.82 2.78
CA GLY A 98 17.95 29.04 3.91
C GLY A 98 17.51 30.12 4.89
N GLU A 99 16.57 30.98 4.51
CA GLU A 99 16.01 32.02 5.39
C GLU A 99 15.23 31.38 6.55
N GLU A 100 15.35 31.97 7.74
CA GLU A 100 14.55 31.60 8.92
C GLU A 100 13.46 32.64 9.16
N VAL A 101 12.21 32.19 9.16
CA VAL A 101 11.04 33.03 9.32
C VAL A 101 10.19 32.53 10.48
N VAL A 102 9.55 33.44 11.23
CA VAL A 102 8.61 33.08 12.28
C VAL A 102 7.24 32.84 11.65
N VAL A 103 6.68 31.66 11.87
CA VAL A 103 5.41 31.24 11.29
C VAL A 103 4.50 30.70 12.39
N ARG A 104 3.30 31.26 12.48
CA ARG A 104 2.20 30.64 13.23
C ARG A 104 1.58 29.54 12.37
N VAL A 105 1.53 28.33 12.91
CA VAL A 105 0.99 27.15 12.26
C VAL A 105 -0.47 26.99 12.69
N ASP A 106 -1.37 27.06 11.72
CA ASP A 106 -2.81 27.03 11.98
C ASP A 106 -3.32 25.59 12.15
N ARG A 107 -2.85 24.68 11.28
CA ARG A 107 -3.34 23.30 11.18
C ARG A 107 -2.31 22.38 10.53
N LEU A 108 -2.59 21.09 10.51
CA LEU A 108 -1.81 20.09 9.76
C LEU A 108 -2.45 19.81 8.39
N ALA A 109 -1.63 19.67 7.36
CA ALA A 109 -2.06 19.26 6.02
C ALA A 109 -1.89 17.75 5.80
N TYR A 110 -2.64 17.23 4.82
CA TYR A 110 -2.33 15.93 4.23
C TYR A 110 -0.93 15.97 3.62
N GLY A 111 -0.07 15.03 4.01
CA GLY A 111 1.39 15.07 3.74
C GLY A 111 2.23 15.30 4.99
N GLY A 112 1.60 15.71 6.10
CA GLY A 112 2.21 15.69 7.43
C GLY A 112 2.86 17.00 7.90
N ALA A 113 2.97 18.00 7.02
CA ALA A 113 3.47 19.33 7.39
C ALA A 113 2.39 20.17 8.09
N GLY A 114 2.82 21.05 8.99
CA GLY A 114 2.00 22.17 9.45
C GLY A 114 1.81 23.20 8.35
N VAL A 115 0.68 23.91 8.36
CA VAL A 115 0.38 24.99 7.42
C VAL A 115 0.31 26.29 8.19
N GLY A 116 1.11 27.27 7.76
CA GLY A 116 1.02 28.64 8.22
C GLY A 116 1.13 29.62 7.05
N ARG A 117 1.10 30.91 7.37
CA ARG A 117 1.24 31.98 6.37
C ARG A 117 2.23 33.03 6.82
N LEU A 118 3.06 33.49 5.88
CA LEU A 118 3.93 34.65 6.00
C LEU A 118 3.40 35.73 5.04
N ASP A 119 2.80 36.79 5.57
CA ASP A 119 2.18 37.87 4.78
C ASP A 119 1.24 37.37 3.65
N GLY A 120 0.48 36.31 3.94
CA GLY A 120 -0.44 35.66 3.00
C GLY A 120 0.19 34.56 2.12
N PHE A 121 1.52 34.45 2.07
CA PHE A 121 2.24 33.38 1.38
C PHE A 121 2.23 32.09 2.20
N VAL A 122 1.80 30.98 1.60
CA VAL A 122 1.64 29.70 2.32
C VAL A 122 3.01 29.07 2.59
N VAL A 123 3.23 28.64 3.83
CA VAL A 123 4.44 27.92 4.24
C VAL A 123 4.04 26.59 4.86
N PHE A 124 4.54 25.49 4.28
CA PHE A 124 4.42 24.15 4.83
C PHE A 124 5.62 23.88 5.74
N VAL A 125 5.39 23.64 7.02
CA VAL A 125 6.44 23.49 8.03
C VAL A 125 6.46 22.06 8.56
N GLU A 126 7.46 21.30 8.16
CA GLU A 126 7.73 19.95 8.65
C GLU A 126 8.18 19.99 10.13
N GLY A 127 7.62 19.11 10.95
CA GLY A 127 7.94 19.00 12.39
C GLY A 127 7.16 19.96 13.29
N ALA A 128 6.27 20.78 12.73
CA ALA A 128 5.39 21.65 13.51
C ALA A 128 4.16 20.91 14.06
N ALA A 129 3.65 21.38 15.19
CA ALA A 129 2.36 20.99 15.76
C ALA A 129 1.27 22.02 15.37
N PRO A 130 -0.04 21.66 15.41
CA PRO A 130 -1.11 22.63 15.20
C PRO A 130 -1.11 23.71 16.29
N GLU A 131 -1.48 24.94 15.92
CA GLU A 131 -1.55 26.13 16.80
C GLU A 131 -0.20 26.58 17.39
N GLU A 132 0.89 26.12 16.82
CA GLU A 132 2.25 26.41 17.27
C GLU A 132 2.84 27.65 16.61
N THR A 133 3.73 28.38 17.30
CA THR A 133 4.59 29.38 16.65
C THR A 133 6.02 28.85 16.60
N VAL A 134 6.57 28.77 15.40
CA VAL A 134 7.88 28.19 15.14
C VAL A 134 8.74 29.13 14.32
N ARG A 135 10.04 29.10 14.60
CA ARG A 135 11.07 29.56 13.66
C ARG A 135 11.27 28.47 12.63
N ALA A 136 10.86 28.72 11.40
CA ALA A 136 10.91 27.79 10.29
C ALA A 136 12.05 28.16 9.35
N ARG A 137 12.94 27.20 9.06
CA ARG A 137 14.00 27.35 8.06
C ARG A 137 13.48 26.89 6.70
N ILE A 138 13.45 27.80 5.74
CA ILE A 138 12.95 27.57 4.39
C ILE A 138 13.91 26.63 3.66
N ARG A 139 13.42 25.49 3.17
CA ARG A 139 14.20 24.55 2.36
C ARG A 139 14.01 24.76 0.88
N ARG A 140 12.76 24.97 0.46
CA ARG A 140 12.39 25.09 -0.95
C ARG A 140 11.30 26.12 -1.13
N VAL A 141 11.42 26.92 -2.19
CA VAL A 141 10.42 27.93 -2.54
C VAL A 141 9.79 27.52 -3.86
N ARG A 142 8.46 27.48 -3.90
CA ARG A 142 7.66 27.23 -5.10
C ARG A 142 6.91 28.50 -5.48
N ARG A 143 6.25 28.47 -6.63
CA ARG A 143 5.50 29.62 -7.16
C ARG A 143 4.42 30.15 -6.21
N ARG A 144 3.79 29.28 -5.40
CA ARG A 144 2.62 29.60 -4.56
C ARG A 144 2.78 29.28 -3.08
N HIS A 145 3.87 28.62 -2.71
CA HIS A 145 4.13 28.21 -1.33
C HIS A 145 5.62 27.98 -1.11
N ALA A 146 6.04 27.86 0.14
CA ALA A 146 7.36 27.37 0.53
C ALA A 146 7.24 26.08 1.36
N GLU A 147 8.29 25.27 1.31
CA GLU A 147 8.51 24.10 2.15
C GLU A 147 9.62 24.44 3.14
N ALA A 148 9.38 24.22 4.42
CA ALA A 148 10.26 24.58 5.53
C ALA A 148 10.32 23.46 6.57
N VAL A 149 11.32 23.53 7.44
CA VAL A 149 11.44 22.65 8.61
C VAL A 149 11.52 23.49 9.87
N VAL A 150 10.97 23.00 10.98
CA VAL A 150 11.15 23.66 12.29
C VAL A 150 12.64 23.73 12.64
N ALA A 151 13.14 24.94 12.85
CA ALA A 151 14.47 25.22 13.37
C ALA A 151 14.44 25.39 14.89
N ALA A 152 13.42 26.10 15.41
CA ALA A 152 13.15 26.24 16.82
C ALA A 152 11.64 26.41 17.07
N VAL A 153 11.17 25.94 18.23
CA VAL A 153 9.81 26.20 18.71
C VAL A 153 9.84 27.45 19.56
N GLU A 154 9.12 28.50 19.16
CA GLU A 154 9.08 29.78 19.90
C GLU A 154 7.94 29.81 20.91
N ALA A 155 6.78 29.27 20.53
CA ALA A 155 5.67 29.03 21.45
C ALA A 155 5.06 27.67 21.14
N ALA A 156 5.28 26.70 22.03
CA ALA A 156 4.83 25.33 21.86
C ALA A 156 3.31 25.22 21.96
N SER A 157 2.72 24.38 21.11
CA SER A 157 1.32 23.98 21.23
C SER A 157 1.12 23.08 22.47
N PRO A 158 -0.02 23.16 23.18
CA PRO A 158 -0.39 22.17 24.20
C PRO A 158 -0.43 20.74 23.67
N ALA A 159 -0.61 20.57 22.35
CA ALA A 159 -0.57 19.27 21.69
C ALA A 159 0.85 18.78 21.39
N ARG A 160 1.92 19.57 21.61
CA ARG A 160 3.28 19.10 21.41
C ARG A 160 3.70 18.16 22.53
N ILE A 161 4.22 17.00 22.17
CA ILE A 161 4.80 16.02 23.10
C ILE A 161 6.20 15.60 22.64
N GLU A 162 7.00 15.07 23.55
CA GLU A 162 8.27 14.43 23.17
C GLU A 162 7.97 13.10 22.47
N PRO A 163 8.56 12.85 21.28
CA PRO A 163 8.41 11.58 20.59
C PRO A 163 8.85 10.38 21.44
N ARG A 164 8.01 9.34 21.50
CA ARG A 164 8.33 8.09 22.21
C ARG A 164 9.48 7.32 21.56
N CYS A 165 9.55 7.31 20.23
CA CYS A 165 10.54 6.54 19.49
C CYS A 165 11.88 7.28 19.40
N PRO A 166 13.00 6.69 19.85
CA PRO A 166 14.30 7.36 19.81
C PRO A 166 14.75 7.66 18.36
N HIS A 167 14.36 6.82 17.40
CA HIS A 167 14.73 6.95 15.99
C HIS A 167 14.09 8.14 15.27
N VAL A 168 13.19 8.88 15.92
CA VAL A 168 12.73 10.17 15.36
C VAL A 168 13.90 11.16 15.27
N ARG A 169 14.86 11.07 16.19
CA ARG A 169 16.10 11.87 16.17
C ARG A 169 17.02 11.49 15.00
N ASP A 170 16.93 10.25 14.52
CA ASP A 170 17.66 9.75 13.36
C ASP A 170 16.92 9.96 12.03
N ASP A 171 15.82 10.73 12.05
CA ASP A 171 14.96 11.03 10.91
C ASP A 171 14.36 9.77 10.25
N CYS A 172 13.94 8.79 11.07
CA CYS A 172 13.21 7.62 10.58
C CYS A 172 11.94 8.04 9.83
N GLY A 173 11.75 7.54 8.60
CA GLY A 173 10.61 7.89 7.77
C GLY A 173 9.26 7.31 8.21
N GLY A 174 9.23 6.45 9.24
CA GLY A 174 8.05 5.65 9.59
C GLY A 174 6.93 6.39 10.34
N CYS A 175 7.26 7.33 11.23
CA CYS A 175 6.29 8.00 12.11
C CYS A 175 6.52 9.52 12.12
N ARG A 176 5.72 10.26 11.37
CA ARG A 176 5.96 11.69 11.11
C ARG A 176 5.29 12.63 12.12
N TRP A 177 4.41 12.12 12.97
CA TRP A 177 3.60 12.92 13.91
C TRP A 177 3.79 12.55 15.38
N GLN A 178 4.85 11.82 15.75
CA GLN A 178 5.06 11.46 17.16
C GLN A 178 5.26 12.66 18.09
N HIS A 179 5.61 13.83 17.55
CA HIS A 179 5.71 15.08 18.29
C HIS A 179 4.34 15.74 18.55
N VAL A 180 3.24 15.18 18.03
CA VAL A 180 1.87 15.66 18.20
C VAL A 180 1.10 14.65 19.04
N ALA A 181 0.41 15.11 20.08
CA ALA A 181 -0.42 14.27 20.94
C ALA A 181 -1.49 13.55 20.12
N TYR A 182 -1.73 12.27 20.43
CA TYR A 182 -2.60 11.42 19.62
C TYR A 182 -4.03 11.96 19.41
N PRO A 183 -4.71 12.55 20.41
CA PRO A 183 -6.02 13.17 20.19
C PRO A 183 -5.99 14.30 19.14
N ALA A 184 -4.92 15.11 19.12
CA ALA A 184 -4.75 16.16 18.12
C ALA A 184 -4.44 15.60 16.73
N GLN A 185 -3.73 14.46 16.63
CA GLN A 185 -3.55 13.75 15.36
C GLN A 185 -4.91 13.29 14.80
N ALA A 186 -5.76 12.68 15.63
CA ALA A 186 -7.08 12.21 15.22
C ALA A 186 -7.97 13.36 14.74
N GLN A 187 -8.00 14.47 15.48
CA GLN A 187 -8.70 15.69 15.08
C GLN A 187 -8.19 16.25 13.75
N ALA A 188 -6.87 16.31 13.57
CA ALA A 188 -6.26 16.77 12.32
C ALA A 188 -6.65 15.89 11.13
N LYS A 189 -6.66 14.56 11.28
CA LYS A 189 -7.11 13.63 10.21
C LYS A 189 -8.58 13.85 9.84
N ALA A 190 -9.45 14.00 10.83
CA ALA A 190 -10.87 14.29 10.58
C ALA A 190 -11.06 15.64 9.86
N ALA A 191 -10.30 16.67 10.26
CA ALA A 191 -10.29 17.97 9.60
C ALA A 191 -9.82 17.87 8.14
N ILE A 192 -8.73 17.13 7.88
CA ILE A 192 -8.21 16.89 6.53
C ILE A 192 -9.27 16.26 5.62
N VAL A 193 -10.02 15.26 6.10
CA VAL A 193 -11.11 14.65 5.32
C VAL A 193 -12.19 15.69 5.01
N ARG A 194 -12.67 16.42 6.01
CA ARG A 194 -13.70 17.46 5.86
C ARG A 194 -13.29 18.54 4.87
N GLU A 195 -12.08 19.07 5.01
CA GLU A 195 -11.55 20.12 4.14
C GLU A 195 -11.36 19.64 2.70
N SER A 196 -10.92 18.38 2.51
CA SER A 196 -10.78 17.81 1.17
C SER A 196 -12.15 17.68 0.49
N LEU A 197 -13.15 17.17 1.21
CA LEU A 197 -14.52 17.06 0.69
C LEU A 197 -15.11 18.44 0.36
N ALA A 198 -14.94 19.43 1.24
CA ALA A 198 -15.43 20.79 1.04
C ALA A 198 -14.73 21.48 -0.16
N HIS A 199 -13.40 21.53 -0.16
CA HIS A 199 -12.65 22.35 -1.11
C HIS A 199 -12.40 21.67 -2.46
N LEU A 200 -12.26 20.34 -2.50
CA LEU A 200 -11.94 19.61 -3.73
C LEU A 200 -13.18 18.93 -4.33
N GLY A 201 -14.10 18.47 -3.47
CA GLY A 201 -15.33 17.79 -3.88
C GLY A 201 -16.53 18.71 -4.03
N GLY A 202 -16.54 19.87 -3.34
CA GLY A 202 -17.70 20.77 -3.28
C GLY A 202 -18.76 20.32 -2.27
N PHE A 203 -18.40 19.47 -1.31
CA PHE A 203 -19.30 18.86 -0.32
C PHE A 203 -19.14 19.53 1.06
N GLY A 204 -19.38 20.85 1.13
CA GLY A 204 -19.17 21.63 2.35
C GLY A 204 -20.12 21.30 3.51
N ASP A 205 -21.36 20.90 3.18
CA ASP A 205 -22.43 20.67 4.16
C ASP A 205 -22.56 19.20 4.59
N VAL A 206 -21.70 18.31 4.07
CA VAL A 206 -21.78 16.89 4.38
C VAL A 206 -21.16 16.61 5.75
N PRO A 207 -21.92 16.01 6.70
CA PRO A 207 -21.38 15.68 8.01
C PRO A 207 -20.33 14.58 7.88
N VAL A 208 -19.19 14.80 8.53
CA VAL A 208 -18.12 13.80 8.68
C VAL A 208 -18.20 13.22 10.09
N ALA A 209 -18.39 11.91 10.19
CA ALA A 209 -18.46 11.23 11.49
C ALA A 209 -17.13 11.37 12.26
N PRO A 210 -17.16 11.29 13.60
CA PRO A 210 -15.94 11.21 14.40
C PRO A 210 -15.02 10.08 13.90
N ILE A 211 -13.72 10.36 13.75
CA ILE A 211 -12.76 9.36 13.29
C ILE A 211 -12.72 8.17 14.25
N LEU A 212 -12.74 6.95 13.69
CA LEU A 212 -12.53 5.75 14.49
C LEU A 212 -11.03 5.59 14.75
N THR A 213 -10.65 5.45 16.02
CA THR A 213 -9.26 5.26 16.45
C THR A 213 -9.05 3.89 17.06
N PRO A 214 -7.90 3.23 16.86
CA PRO A 214 -7.56 2.02 17.60
C PRO A 214 -7.48 2.29 19.11
N PRO A 215 -7.69 1.26 19.96
CA PRO A 215 -7.53 1.40 21.41
C PRO A 215 -6.13 1.87 21.82
N GLU A 216 -5.10 1.43 21.09
CA GLU A 216 -3.73 1.87 21.27
C GLU A 216 -3.13 2.33 19.94
N PRO A 217 -2.43 3.48 19.90
CA PRO A 217 -1.82 4.00 18.69
C PRO A 217 -0.42 3.42 18.42
N TRP A 218 -0.12 2.26 19.01
CA TRP A 218 1.18 1.59 18.98
C TRP A 218 1.02 0.12 18.61
N TYR A 219 2.09 -0.48 18.11
CA TYR A 219 2.17 -1.91 17.78
C TYR A 219 1.01 -2.40 16.90
N TYR A 220 0.47 -1.55 16.03
CA TYR A 220 -0.71 -1.87 15.23
C TYR A 220 -0.33 -2.55 13.91
N ARG A 221 0.90 -2.36 13.43
CA ARG A 221 1.34 -2.93 12.16
C ARG A 221 1.53 -4.43 12.27
N ASN A 222 0.90 -5.16 11.35
CA ASN A 222 1.01 -6.60 11.19
C ASN A 222 1.97 -7.00 10.05
N LYS A 223 2.49 -6.03 9.29
CA LYS A 223 3.52 -6.21 8.27
C LYS A 223 4.48 -5.03 8.31
N MET A 224 5.77 -5.31 8.30
CA MET A 224 6.81 -4.32 8.02
C MET A 224 7.92 -4.91 7.16
N GLU A 225 8.56 -4.02 6.40
CA GLU A 225 9.70 -4.33 5.54
C GLU A 225 10.89 -3.51 6.03
N PHE A 226 12.04 -4.17 6.16
CA PHE A 226 13.30 -3.62 6.63
C PHE A 226 14.37 -3.86 5.57
N SER A 227 15.20 -2.86 5.29
CA SER A 227 16.25 -2.93 4.29
C SER A 227 17.60 -3.18 4.94
N PHE A 228 18.36 -4.13 4.38
CA PHE A 228 19.78 -4.28 4.67
C PHE A 228 20.55 -3.14 4.00
N HIS A 229 21.71 -2.78 4.55
CA HIS A 229 22.61 -1.79 3.97
C HIS A 229 24.08 -2.14 4.26
N PRO A 230 25.05 -1.80 3.39
CA PRO A 230 26.46 -2.18 3.52
C PRO A 230 27.13 -1.77 4.83
N ASP A 231 26.63 -0.73 5.50
CA ASP A 231 27.11 -0.28 6.83
C ASP A 231 26.80 -1.29 7.97
N GLY A 232 26.33 -2.48 7.65
CA GLY A 232 25.99 -3.51 8.63
C GLY A 232 24.70 -3.20 9.40
N VAL A 233 23.79 -2.43 8.79
CA VAL A 233 22.51 -2.05 9.40
C VAL A 233 21.34 -2.75 8.71
N LEU A 234 20.30 -2.99 9.51
CA LEU A 234 19.00 -3.46 9.04
C LEU A 234 17.94 -2.58 9.71
N GLY A 235 17.07 -1.98 8.91
CA GLY A 235 16.07 -1.08 9.46
C GLY A 235 15.26 -0.36 8.39
N LEU A 236 14.92 0.90 8.65
CA LEU A 236 13.99 1.68 7.82
C LEU A 236 14.70 2.83 7.13
N HIS A 237 14.20 3.22 5.95
CA HIS A 237 14.69 4.39 5.25
C HIS A 237 14.53 5.66 6.09
N ARG A 238 15.54 6.53 6.02
CA ARG A 238 15.43 7.91 6.50
C ARG A 238 14.41 8.67 5.66
N HIS A 239 13.79 9.69 6.25
CA HIS A 239 12.82 10.48 5.53
C HIS A 239 13.44 11.16 4.30
N GLY A 240 12.76 11.04 3.15
CA GLY A 240 13.22 11.62 1.89
C GLY A 240 14.50 10.98 1.31
N ALA A 241 15.03 9.91 1.92
CA ALA A 241 16.26 9.25 1.47
C ALA A 241 16.04 7.76 1.25
N TRP A 242 16.10 7.32 -0.01
CA TRP A 242 15.91 5.93 -0.42
C TRP A 242 17.17 5.06 -0.20
N ASP A 243 18.32 5.69 0.03
CA ASP A 243 19.63 5.04 0.10
C ASP A 243 20.27 5.12 1.49
N ARG A 244 19.55 5.65 2.50
CA ARG A 244 20.03 5.77 3.88
C ARG A 244 19.10 5.04 4.82
N ILE A 245 19.67 4.13 5.60
CA ILE A 245 18.94 3.31 6.57
C ILE A 245 19.21 3.78 8.00
N VAL A 246 18.15 3.88 8.79
CA VAL A 246 18.22 4.00 10.25
C VAL A 246 18.39 2.60 10.81
N SER A 247 19.47 2.38 11.55
CA SER A 247 19.68 1.14 12.31
C SER A 247 18.61 1.04 13.38
N LEU A 248 17.73 0.05 13.26
CA LEU A 248 16.55 -0.04 14.11
C LEU A 248 16.91 -0.70 15.45
N GLN A 249 16.79 0.04 16.56
CA GLN A 249 16.92 -0.52 17.92
C GLN A 249 15.59 -1.05 18.46
N THR A 250 14.51 -0.35 18.11
CA THR A 250 13.13 -0.60 18.53
C THR A 250 12.16 0.01 17.52
N CYS A 251 10.94 -0.50 17.47
CA CYS A 251 9.87 0.06 16.67
C CYS A 251 8.57 -0.01 17.47
N PHE A 252 7.86 1.11 17.57
CA PHE A 252 6.55 1.15 18.21
C PHE A 252 5.40 0.99 17.21
N LEU A 253 5.69 0.69 15.93
CA LEU A 253 4.68 0.38 14.92
C LEU A 253 4.39 -1.12 14.84
N GLN A 254 5.43 -1.95 14.90
CA GLN A 254 5.32 -3.42 14.88
C GLN A 254 5.70 -3.99 16.24
N SER A 255 5.21 -5.18 16.56
CA SER A 255 5.39 -5.82 17.87
C SER A 255 6.87 -5.96 18.31
N PRO A 256 7.15 -6.04 19.62
CA PRO A 256 8.50 -6.31 20.12
C PRO A 256 9.11 -7.61 19.59
N ARG A 257 8.31 -8.65 19.34
CA ARG A 257 8.77 -9.91 18.74
C ARG A 257 9.31 -9.72 17.33
N ALA A 258 8.64 -8.91 16.51
CA ALA A 258 9.11 -8.65 15.15
C ALA A 258 10.44 -7.89 15.17
N VAL A 259 10.61 -6.95 16.10
CA VAL A 259 11.90 -6.26 16.32
C VAL A 259 12.99 -7.26 16.75
N ALA A 260 12.69 -8.24 17.59
CA ALA A 260 13.66 -9.28 17.97
C ALA A 260 14.11 -10.10 16.75
N LEU A 261 13.19 -10.44 15.84
CA LEU A 261 13.52 -11.13 14.58
C LEU A 261 14.40 -10.27 13.66
N VAL A 262 14.15 -8.96 13.59
CA VAL A 262 15.01 -8.01 12.87
C VAL A 262 16.43 -8.02 13.44
N HIS A 263 16.56 -7.95 14.76
CA HIS A 263 17.87 -8.01 15.42
C HIS A 263 18.59 -9.33 15.16
N ALA A 264 17.88 -10.45 15.25
CA ALA A 264 18.45 -11.77 14.99
C ALA A 264 18.90 -11.92 13.53
N ALA A 265 18.12 -11.41 12.57
CA ALA A 265 18.48 -11.45 11.15
C ALA A 265 19.71 -10.59 10.85
N ARG A 266 19.79 -9.39 11.46
CA ARG A 266 20.97 -8.53 11.36
C ARG A 266 22.21 -9.21 11.94
N ALA A 267 22.12 -9.75 13.15
CA ALA A 267 23.22 -10.45 13.80
C ALA A 267 23.69 -11.65 12.95
N PHE A 268 22.76 -12.47 12.47
CA PHE A 268 23.06 -13.62 11.62
C PHE A 268 23.83 -13.20 10.35
N ALA A 269 23.39 -12.14 9.68
CA ALA A 269 24.04 -11.65 8.46
C ALA A 269 25.49 -11.23 8.71
N LEU A 270 25.76 -10.56 9.84
CA LEU A 270 27.10 -10.13 10.23
C LEU A 270 27.98 -11.33 10.66
N GLU A 271 27.45 -12.24 11.46
CA GLU A 271 28.14 -13.46 11.94
C GLU A 271 28.63 -14.34 10.77
N HIS A 272 27.84 -14.43 9.70
CA HIS A 272 28.13 -15.28 8.54
C HIS A 272 28.77 -14.51 7.37
N GLY A 273 29.12 -13.24 7.54
CA GLY A 273 29.77 -12.42 6.51
C GLY A 273 28.93 -12.28 5.22
N LEU A 274 27.60 -12.27 5.35
CA LEU A 274 26.71 -12.17 4.18
C LEU A 274 26.77 -10.77 3.57
N SER A 275 26.92 -10.72 2.25
CA SER A 275 26.95 -9.45 1.52
C SER A 275 25.59 -8.75 1.59
N LEU A 276 25.58 -7.48 2.00
CA LEU A 276 24.37 -6.66 2.19
C LEU A 276 24.13 -5.76 0.97
N TYR A 277 22.88 -5.60 0.58
CA TYR A 277 22.51 -4.88 -0.63
C TYR A 277 22.76 -3.36 -0.50
N ASP A 278 23.45 -2.81 -1.49
CA ASP A 278 23.64 -1.39 -1.70
C ASP A 278 22.67 -0.92 -2.79
N PRO A 279 21.69 -0.06 -2.48
CA PRO A 279 20.72 0.38 -3.47
C PRO A 279 21.33 1.32 -4.53
N ARG A 280 22.49 1.96 -4.27
CA ARG A 280 23.19 2.82 -5.25
C ARG A 280 23.96 2.00 -6.28
N THR A 281 24.77 1.05 -5.83
CA THR A 281 25.56 0.20 -6.73
C THR A 281 24.77 -1.00 -7.26
N ARG A 282 23.62 -1.29 -6.64
CA ARG A 282 22.75 -2.46 -6.91
C ARG A 282 23.47 -3.79 -6.72
N GLN A 283 24.48 -3.80 -5.85
CA GLN A 283 25.26 -4.98 -5.50
C GLN A 283 24.90 -5.46 -4.11
N GLY A 284 25.33 -6.68 -3.77
CA GLY A 284 25.07 -7.31 -2.48
C GLY A 284 23.91 -8.31 -2.52
N PHE A 285 23.95 -9.27 -1.59
CA PHE A 285 23.11 -10.46 -1.62
C PHE A 285 21.79 -10.26 -0.86
N LEU A 286 21.86 -9.89 0.42
CA LEU A 286 20.67 -9.69 1.26
C LEU A 286 20.07 -8.31 1.01
N ARG A 287 18.80 -8.27 0.60
CA ARG A 287 18.11 -7.02 0.25
C ARG A 287 17.22 -6.52 1.36
N ARG A 288 16.23 -7.32 1.73
CA ARG A 288 15.19 -6.94 2.68
C ARG A 288 14.81 -8.09 3.59
N LEU A 289 14.31 -7.74 4.76
CA LEU A 289 13.59 -8.63 5.66
C LEU A 289 12.16 -8.13 5.79
N VAL A 290 11.18 -8.97 5.51
CA VAL A 290 9.77 -8.67 5.77
C VAL A 290 9.32 -9.53 6.94
N VAL A 291 8.71 -8.90 7.93
CA VAL A 291 8.06 -9.62 9.04
C VAL A 291 6.56 -9.38 8.95
N ARG A 292 5.79 -10.46 8.90
CA ARG A 292 4.32 -10.47 8.89
C ARG A 292 3.81 -11.22 10.11
N GLU A 293 2.70 -10.76 10.67
CA GLU A 293 2.07 -11.32 11.87
C GLU A 293 0.57 -11.48 11.66
N GLY A 294 0.02 -12.66 11.91
CA GLY A 294 -1.41 -12.86 12.08
C GLY A 294 -1.79 -12.45 13.51
N ARG A 295 -2.34 -11.26 13.68
CA ARG A 295 -2.65 -10.66 14.99
C ARG A 295 -3.77 -11.38 15.73
N ARG A 296 -4.63 -12.10 15.02
CA ARG A 296 -5.70 -12.92 15.62
C ARG A 296 -5.35 -14.40 15.75
N THR A 297 -4.32 -14.86 15.05
CA THR A 297 -3.86 -16.25 15.05
C THR A 297 -2.60 -16.45 15.88
N GLY A 298 -1.83 -15.38 16.10
CA GLY A 298 -0.53 -15.41 16.75
C GLY A 298 0.62 -15.86 15.84
N GLU A 299 0.35 -16.17 14.57
CA GLU A 299 1.34 -16.71 13.63
C GLU A 299 2.29 -15.63 13.10
N THR A 300 3.57 -15.96 12.94
CA THR A 300 4.59 -15.06 12.38
C THR A 300 5.21 -15.67 11.12
N MET A 301 5.39 -14.83 10.10
CA MET A 301 6.16 -15.13 8.89
C MET A 301 7.36 -14.21 8.78
N VAL A 302 8.51 -14.79 8.45
CA VAL A 302 9.73 -14.08 8.07
C VAL A 302 10.00 -14.33 6.58
N VAL A 303 10.07 -13.25 5.80
CA VAL A 303 10.49 -13.31 4.39
C VAL A 303 11.85 -12.66 4.25
N LEU A 304 12.87 -13.45 3.93
CA LEU A 304 14.19 -12.94 3.59
C LEU A 304 14.27 -12.74 2.07
N VAL A 305 14.37 -11.49 1.63
CA VAL A 305 14.53 -11.15 0.22
C VAL A 305 16.00 -11.06 -0.13
N THR A 306 16.44 -11.87 -1.09
CA THR A 306 17.82 -11.92 -1.58
C THR A 306 17.88 -11.65 -3.08
N ARG A 307 19.06 -11.31 -3.59
CA ARG A 307 19.38 -11.48 -5.01
C ARG A 307 19.48 -12.97 -5.37
N SER A 308 19.52 -13.28 -6.68
CA SER A 308 19.79 -14.64 -7.13
C SER A 308 21.19 -15.08 -6.71
N GLY A 309 21.33 -16.36 -6.34
CA GLY A 309 22.62 -16.94 -5.97
C GLY A 309 22.50 -18.05 -4.91
N PRO A 310 23.59 -18.78 -4.67
CA PRO A 310 23.61 -19.81 -3.63
C PRO A 310 23.46 -19.19 -2.24
N PHE A 311 22.72 -19.87 -1.36
CA PHE A 311 22.61 -19.49 0.05
C PHE A 311 22.82 -20.71 0.96
N PRO A 312 24.07 -21.18 1.13
CA PRO A 312 24.36 -22.38 1.93
C PRO A 312 23.85 -22.29 3.38
N GLN A 313 23.74 -21.07 3.93
CA GLN A 313 23.29 -20.81 5.30
C GLN A 313 21.76 -20.65 5.42
N ALA A 314 20.97 -20.93 4.37
CA ALA A 314 19.52 -20.73 4.38
C ALA A 314 18.81 -21.48 5.50
N GLN A 315 19.17 -22.75 5.70
CA GLN A 315 18.59 -23.58 6.76
C GLN A 315 18.96 -23.05 8.16
N ALA A 316 20.23 -22.68 8.38
CA ALA A 316 20.69 -22.11 9.63
C ALA A 316 20.02 -20.75 9.94
N PHE A 317 19.73 -19.94 8.91
CA PHE A 317 18.97 -18.71 9.05
C PHE A 317 17.56 -18.99 9.56
N ALA A 318 16.87 -19.97 8.96
CA ALA A 318 15.52 -20.33 9.35
C ALA A 318 15.45 -20.86 10.79
N GLU A 319 16.39 -21.73 11.18
CA GLU A 319 16.53 -22.23 12.55
C GLU A 319 16.75 -21.09 13.55
N ARG A 320 17.60 -20.10 13.20
CA ARG A 320 17.80 -18.91 14.04
C ARG A 320 16.51 -18.11 14.24
N MET A 321 15.69 -17.92 13.20
CA MET A 321 14.43 -17.19 13.31
C MET A 321 13.44 -17.92 14.22
N VAL A 322 13.29 -19.24 14.07
CA VAL A 322 12.40 -20.07 14.90
C VAL A 322 12.87 -20.11 16.35
N ALA A 323 14.19 -20.19 16.59
CA ALA A 323 14.74 -20.15 17.93
C ALA A 323 14.58 -18.76 18.61
N THR A 324 14.49 -17.69 17.81
CA THR A 324 14.29 -16.32 18.32
C THR A 324 12.85 -16.10 18.78
N ASP A 325 11.87 -16.63 18.06
CA ASP A 325 10.46 -16.56 18.46
C ASP A 325 9.68 -17.81 18.00
N PRO A 326 9.06 -18.56 18.94
CA PRO A 326 8.36 -19.80 18.63
C PRO A 326 7.06 -19.60 17.83
N SER A 327 6.57 -18.36 17.69
CA SER A 327 5.43 -18.03 16.82
C SER A 327 5.78 -18.04 15.34
N VAL A 328 7.07 -18.12 14.98
CA VAL A 328 7.51 -18.23 13.59
C VAL A 328 7.13 -19.61 13.04
N VAL A 329 6.07 -19.63 12.23
CA VAL A 329 5.57 -20.84 11.56
C VAL A 329 5.91 -20.88 10.06
N SER A 330 6.58 -19.82 9.58
CA SER A 330 6.91 -19.62 8.18
C SER A 330 8.21 -18.82 8.08
N VAL A 331 9.24 -19.44 7.48
CA VAL A 331 10.42 -18.72 7.00
C VAL A 331 10.57 -18.99 5.52
N VAL A 332 10.57 -17.92 4.74
CA VAL A 332 10.54 -17.97 3.28
C VAL A 332 11.67 -17.12 2.73
N ARG A 333 12.34 -17.60 1.69
CA ARG A 333 13.24 -16.82 0.88
C ARG A 333 12.51 -16.34 -0.37
N GLY A 334 12.53 -15.03 -0.60
CA GLY A 334 12.13 -14.42 -1.86
C GLY A 334 13.35 -14.02 -2.67
N THR A 335 13.38 -14.34 -3.96
CA THR A 335 14.45 -13.89 -4.87
C THR A 335 13.98 -12.69 -5.68
N SER A 336 14.79 -11.63 -5.74
CA SER A 336 14.54 -10.46 -6.58
C SER A 336 15.85 -9.81 -7.01
N ASP A 337 16.14 -9.80 -8.31
CA ASP A 337 17.24 -9.06 -8.93
C ASP A 337 16.82 -7.70 -9.49
N ALA A 338 15.51 -7.42 -9.47
CA ALA A 338 14.95 -6.16 -9.96
C ALA A 338 15.53 -4.93 -9.24
N PRO A 339 15.73 -3.79 -9.94
CA PRO A 339 16.28 -2.58 -9.31
C PRO A 339 15.32 -1.94 -8.31
N SER A 340 14.02 -2.21 -8.42
CA SER A 340 12.98 -1.67 -7.54
C SER A 340 12.56 -2.72 -6.50
N ASP A 341 12.47 -2.31 -5.24
CA ASP A 341 11.96 -3.16 -4.16
C ASP A 341 10.44 -3.43 -4.27
N GLY A 342 9.73 -2.67 -5.10
CA GLY A 342 8.32 -2.89 -5.41
C GLY A 342 8.07 -3.93 -6.51
N ALA A 343 9.11 -4.47 -7.13
CA ALA A 343 8.96 -5.52 -8.13
C ALA A 343 8.52 -6.85 -7.48
N PRO A 344 7.72 -7.67 -8.19
CA PRO A 344 7.39 -9.01 -7.73
C PRO A 344 8.63 -9.88 -7.48
N LEU A 345 8.50 -10.86 -6.60
CA LEU A 345 9.51 -11.88 -6.39
C LEU A 345 9.58 -12.78 -7.63
N GLU A 346 10.80 -13.08 -8.05
CA GLU A 346 11.08 -13.97 -9.18
C GLU A 346 10.96 -15.44 -8.79
N ALA A 347 11.26 -15.75 -7.53
CA ALA A 347 11.10 -17.07 -6.95
C ALA A 347 10.81 -16.98 -5.45
N VAL A 348 10.11 -18.00 -4.93
CA VAL A 348 9.77 -18.16 -3.53
C VAL A 348 10.18 -19.57 -3.10
N GLU A 349 10.98 -19.67 -2.04
CA GLU A 349 11.48 -20.92 -1.47
C GLU A 349 11.11 -20.99 0.02
N VAL A 350 10.45 -22.06 0.45
CA VAL A 350 10.13 -22.27 1.88
C VAL A 350 11.35 -22.86 2.57
N LEU A 351 11.92 -22.12 3.52
CA LEU A 351 13.05 -22.58 4.33
C LEU A 351 12.60 -23.29 5.61
N HIS A 352 11.44 -22.91 6.15
CA HIS A 352 10.85 -23.57 7.31
C HIS A 352 9.32 -23.43 7.33
N GLY A 353 8.65 -24.51 7.73
CA GLY A 353 7.21 -24.51 8.00
C GLY A 353 6.38 -24.36 6.72
N ARG A 354 5.54 -23.31 6.68
CA ARG A 354 4.56 -23.09 5.60
C ARG A 354 4.92 -21.88 4.74
N GLU A 355 4.44 -21.83 3.51
CA GLU A 355 4.63 -20.68 2.60
C GLU A 355 3.78 -19.46 2.99
N ALA A 356 2.71 -19.65 3.79
CA ALA A 356 1.80 -18.60 4.20
C ALA A 356 1.40 -18.75 5.67
N ILE A 357 1.06 -17.62 6.29
CA ILE A 357 0.38 -17.56 7.60
C ILE A 357 -1.11 -17.33 7.42
N ALA A 358 -1.87 -17.60 8.46
CA ALA A 358 -3.28 -17.26 8.55
C ALA A 358 -3.46 -15.96 9.35
N GLU A 359 -4.40 -15.12 8.94
CA GLU A 359 -4.92 -14.00 9.72
C GLU A 359 -6.44 -14.05 9.71
N ARG A 360 -7.08 -13.56 10.77
CA ARG A 360 -8.54 -13.50 10.86
C ARG A 360 -9.05 -12.07 10.86
N VAL A 361 -10.09 -11.82 10.07
CA VAL A 361 -10.86 -10.56 10.05
C VAL A 361 -12.32 -10.92 10.22
N GLY A 362 -12.88 -10.58 11.38
CA GLY A 362 -14.19 -11.07 11.80
C GLY A 362 -14.22 -12.60 11.89
N GLU A 363 -15.09 -13.22 11.10
CA GLU A 363 -15.22 -14.68 11.02
C GLU A 363 -14.41 -15.31 9.87
N LEU A 364 -13.79 -14.50 9.02
CA LEU A 364 -13.08 -14.98 7.84
C LEU A 364 -11.59 -15.15 8.12
N THR A 365 -11.03 -16.25 7.63
CA THR A 365 -9.60 -16.54 7.72
C THR A 365 -8.94 -16.36 6.36
N PHE A 366 -7.88 -15.57 6.30
CA PHE A 366 -7.14 -15.25 5.08
C PHE A 366 -5.76 -15.87 5.13
N ARG A 367 -5.39 -16.52 4.02
CA ARG A 367 -4.02 -17.00 3.79
C ARG A 367 -3.17 -15.84 3.29
N ILE A 368 -2.12 -15.50 4.03
CA ILE A 368 -1.21 -14.39 3.75
C ILE A 368 0.17 -14.95 3.40
N GLY A 369 0.49 -14.93 2.11
CA GLY A 369 1.80 -15.27 1.56
C GLY A 369 2.80 -14.10 1.57
N PRO A 370 4.02 -14.31 1.04
CA PRO A 370 5.08 -13.31 1.04
C PRO A 370 4.71 -12.03 0.27
N GLU A 371 4.00 -12.17 -0.84
CA GLU A 371 3.61 -11.05 -1.73
C GLU A 371 2.14 -10.65 -1.60
N THR A 372 1.34 -11.42 -0.87
CA THR A 372 -0.08 -11.15 -0.66
C THR A 372 -0.27 -9.77 -0.05
N PHE A 373 -0.93 -8.84 -0.74
CA PHE A 373 -1.34 -7.58 -0.15
C PHE A 373 -2.43 -7.85 0.89
N PHE A 374 -2.26 -7.27 2.07
CA PHE A 374 -3.23 -7.31 3.15
C PHE A 374 -3.14 -6.02 3.94
N GLN A 375 -4.26 -5.60 4.54
CA GLN A 375 -4.29 -4.38 5.34
C GLN A 375 -3.29 -4.46 6.48
N THR A 376 -2.39 -3.48 6.56
CA THR A 376 -1.26 -3.52 7.50
C THR A 376 -1.66 -3.37 8.97
N SER A 377 -2.94 -3.13 9.25
CA SER A 377 -3.52 -3.08 10.59
C SER A 377 -4.72 -4.03 10.63
N THR A 378 -4.64 -5.09 11.44
CA THR A 378 -5.75 -6.07 11.56
C THR A 378 -6.99 -5.43 12.17
N TRP A 379 -6.84 -4.57 13.17
CA TRP A 379 -7.96 -3.77 13.71
C TRP A 379 -8.57 -2.88 12.64
N GLY A 380 -7.72 -2.25 11.81
CA GLY A 380 -8.18 -1.44 10.68
C GLY A 380 -8.95 -2.25 9.66
N ALA A 381 -8.45 -3.42 9.28
CA ALA A 381 -9.11 -4.34 8.36
C ALA A 381 -10.51 -4.74 8.87
N GLU A 382 -10.63 -5.04 10.16
CA GLU A 382 -11.92 -5.34 10.81
C GLU A 382 -12.86 -4.14 10.73
N ARG A 383 -12.42 -2.94 11.12
CA ARG A 383 -13.26 -1.73 11.08
C ARG A 383 -13.70 -1.36 9.67
N LEU A 384 -12.80 -1.43 8.69
CA LEU A 384 -13.16 -1.20 7.29
C LEU A 384 -14.19 -2.23 6.80
N THR A 385 -13.99 -3.50 7.12
CA THR A 385 -14.93 -4.57 6.75
C THR A 385 -16.30 -4.36 7.39
N ASP A 386 -16.35 -4.03 8.69
CA ASP A 386 -17.59 -3.74 9.41
C ASP A 386 -18.36 -2.56 8.78
N LEU A 387 -17.64 -1.50 8.39
CA LEU A 387 -18.21 -0.33 7.74
C LEU A 387 -18.71 -0.63 6.33
N VAL A 388 -17.92 -1.37 5.54
CA VAL A 388 -18.31 -1.80 4.19
C VAL A 388 -19.57 -2.65 4.26
N LEU A 389 -19.64 -3.65 5.13
CA LEU A 389 -20.83 -4.48 5.32
C LEU A 389 -22.06 -3.65 5.72
N ARG A 390 -21.88 -2.71 6.66
CA ARG A 390 -22.95 -1.82 7.10
C ARG A 390 -23.46 -0.92 5.98
N PHE A 391 -22.55 -0.32 5.21
CA PHE A 391 -22.95 0.57 4.12
C PHE A 391 -23.48 -0.21 2.92
N ALA A 392 -23.01 -1.42 2.68
CA ALA A 392 -23.48 -2.31 1.63
C ALA A 392 -24.76 -3.08 1.98
N GLU A 393 -25.44 -2.75 3.09
CA GLU A 393 -26.71 -3.39 3.48
C GLU A 393 -27.73 -3.54 2.32
N PRO A 394 -27.93 -2.56 1.42
CA PRO A 394 -28.83 -2.70 0.27
C PRO A 394 -28.51 -3.86 -0.70
N ALA A 395 -27.32 -4.48 -0.58
CA ALA A 395 -26.96 -5.69 -1.32
C ALA A 395 -27.56 -6.98 -0.74
N ARG A 396 -28.25 -6.93 0.41
CA ARG A 396 -28.77 -8.11 1.09
C ARG A 396 -29.63 -8.97 0.17
N GLY A 397 -29.27 -10.24 0.02
CA GLY A 397 -29.96 -11.18 -0.89
C GLY A 397 -29.86 -10.84 -2.39
N GLY A 398 -29.04 -9.85 -2.75
CA GLY A 398 -28.86 -9.32 -4.10
C GLY A 398 -27.49 -9.64 -4.72
N LEU A 399 -27.07 -8.79 -5.65
CA LEU A 399 -25.78 -8.82 -6.33
C LEU A 399 -24.94 -7.62 -5.87
N VAL A 400 -23.67 -7.88 -5.56
CA VAL A 400 -22.69 -6.85 -5.17
C VAL A 400 -21.40 -7.03 -5.93
N PHE A 401 -20.83 -5.93 -6.43
CA PHE A 401 -19.50 -5.94 -7.03
C PHE A 401 -18.50 -5.26 -6.09
N ASP A 402 -17.31 -5.84 -5.98
CA ASP A 402 -16.17 -5.33 -5.25
C ASP A 402 -15.04 -5.05 -6.24
N LEU A 403 -14.77 -3.78 -6.52
CA LEU A 403 -13.76 -3.34 -7.47
C LEU A 403 -12.44 -3.09 -6.74
N TYR A 404 -11.33 -3.53 -7.32
CA TYR A 404 -10.01 -3.53 -6.68
C TYR A 404 -9.99 -4.46 -5.45
N CYS A 405 -10.59 -5.65 -5.59
CA CYS A 405 -10.89 -6.51 -4.44
C CYS A 405 -9.65 -7.16 -3.80
N GLY A 406 -8.47 -7.07 -4.43
CA GLY A 406 -7.25 -7.70 -3.97
C GLY A 406 -7.44 -9.20 -3.71
N VAL A 407 -7.26 -9.60 -2.46
CA VAL A 407 -7.36 -11.00 -2.01
C VAL A 407 -8.77 -11.39 -1.57
N GLY A 408 -9.76 -10.56 -1.89
CA GLY A 408 -11.17 -10.78 -1.61
C GLY A 408 -11.61 -10.38 -0.20
N THR A 409 -10.88 -9.51 0.50
CA THR A 409 -11.22 -9.14 1.89
C THR A 409 -12.66 -8.65 2.04
N PHE A 410 -13.10 -7.70 1.20
CA PHE A 410 -14.48 -7.24 1.21
C PHE A 410 -15.39 -8.19 0.44
N THR A 411 -15.00 -8.69 -0.73
CA THR A 411 -15.81 -9.62 -1.54
C THR A 411 -16.32 -10.81 -0.73
N LEU A 412 -15.45 -11.46 0.05
CA LEU A 412 -15.81 -12.63 0.86
C LEU A 412 -16.73 -12.27 2.04
N ALA A 413 -16.53 -11.11 2.66
CA ALA A 413 -17.44 -10.62 3.68
C ALA A 413 -18.83 -10.31 3.08
N LEU A 414 -18.86 -9.63 1.94
CA LEU A 414 -20.06 -9.27 1.20
C LEU A 414 -20.83 -10.50 0.69
N ALA A 415 -20.13 -11.59 0.35
CA ALA A 415 -20.74 -12.86 -0.05
C ALA A 415 -21.62 -13.47 1.06
N ARG A 416 -21.39 -13.12 2.33
CA ARG A 416 -22.25 -13.55 3.45
C ARG A 416 -23.53 -12.71 3.59
N LEU A 417 -23.57 -11.55 2.94
CA LEU A 417 -24.71 -10.63 2.95
C LEU A 417 -25.55 -10.77 1.67
N ALA A 418 -24.90 -10.91 0.52
CA ALA A 418 -25.50 -10.92 -0.80
C ALA A 418 -25.82 -12.34 -1.29
N ARG A 419 -26.70 -12.45 -2.29
CA ARG A 419 -26.91 -13.71 -3.02
C ARG A 419 -25.66 -14.06 -3.82
N HIS A 420 -25.00 -13.09 -4.44
CA HIS A 420 -23.75 -13.27 -5.18
C HIS A 420 -22.83 -12.05 -5.04
N ALA A 421 -21.53 -12.30 -4.83
CA ALA A 421 -20.51 -11.26 -4.81
C ALA A 421 -19.51 -11.46 -5.95
N ALA A 422 -19.17 -10.41 -6.69
CA ALA A 422 -18.16 -10.49 -7.74
C ALA A 422 -17.01 -9.49 -7.48
N GLY A 423 -15.79 -10.01 -7.35
CA GLY A 423 -14.58 -9.24 -7.16
C GLY A 423 -13.83 -9.00 -8.49
N VAL A 424 -13.30 -7.80 -8.69
CA VAL A 424 -12.44 -7.45 -9.83
C VAL A 424 -11.09 -6.96 -9.32
N GLU A 425 -10.01 -7.54 -9.81
CA GLU A 425 -8.64 -7.19 -9.42
C GLU A 425 -7.71 -7.32 -10.63
N VAL A 426 -6.76 -6.39 -10.80
CA VAL A 426 -5.85 -6.40 -11.95
C VAL A 426 -4.74 -7.45 -11.80
N ALA A 427 -4.30 -7.72 -10.57
CA ALA A 427 -3.27 -8.68 -10.27
C ALA A 427 -3.82 -10.12 -10.22
N SER A 428 -3.51 -10.93 -11.24
CA SER A 428 -3.94 -12.34 -11.32
C SER A 428 -3.54 -13.16 -10.10
N ALA A 429 -2.37 -12.90 -9.49
CA ALA A 429 -1.94 -13.56 -8.26
C ALA A 429 -2.84 -13.26 -7.06
N ALA A 430 -3.35 -12.02 -6.96
CA ALA A 430 -4.29 -11.64 -5.91
C ALA A 430 -5.67 -12.28 -6.14
N VAL A 431 -6.13 -12.36 -7.39
CA VAL A 431 -7.35 -13.09 -7.78
C VAL A 431 -7.25 -14.57 -7.41
N GLU A 432 -6.11 -15.20 -7.65
CA GLU A 432 -5.90 -16.60 -7.29
C GLU A 432 -5.90 -16.79 -5.76
N ALA A 433 -5.22 -15.90 -5.02
CA ALA A 433 -5.31 -15.89 -3.56
C ALA A 433 -6.75 -15.67 -3.07
N ALA A 434 -7.54 -14.84 -3.75
CA ALA A 434 -8.94 -14.61 -3.41
C ALA A 434 -9.80 -15.86 -3.59
N ARG A 435 -9.59 -16.64 -4.66
CA ARG A 435 -10.24 -17.94 -4.87
C ARG A 435 -9.85 -18.96 -3.80
N GLN A 436 -8.58 -19.01 -3.43
CA GLN A 436 -8.10 -19.88 -2.36
C GLN A 436 -8.71 -19.49 -1.01
N ASN A 437 -8.81 -18.19 -0.71
CA ASN A 437 -9.49 -17.70 0.48
C ASN A 437 -11.00 -18.02 0.45
N ALA A 438 -11.66 -17.93 -0.70
CA ALA A 438 -13.06 -18.33 -0.84
C ALA A 438 -13.26 -19.81 -0.51
N ALA A 439 -12.44 -20.69 -1.11
CA ALA A 439 -12.47 -22.12 -0.85
C ALA A 439 -12.17 -22.43 0.63
N HIS A 440 -11.19 -21.76 1.23
CA HIS A 440 -10.82 -21.93 2.63
C HIS A 440 -11.94 -21.55 3.61
N ASN A 441 -12.74 -20.53 3.26
CA ASN A 441 -13.88 -20.10 4.07
C ASN A 441 -15.21 -20.78 3.69
N GLY A 442 -15.19 -21.73 2.74
CA GLY A 442 -16.41 -22.41 2.28
C GLY A 442 -17.40 -21.47 1.55
N ILE A 443 -16.91 -20.40 0.92
CA ILE A 443 -17.74 -19.40 0.24
C ILE A 443 -17.85 -19.78 -1.24
N GLY A 444 -19.01 -20.33 -1.62
CA GLY A 444 -19.29 -20.77 -2.99
C GLY A 444 -19.99 -19.74 -3.89
N ASN A 445 -20.48 -18.62 -3.32
CA ASN A 445 -21.24 -17.59 -4.03
C ASN A 445 -20.41 -16.31 -4.30
N ALA A 446 -19.09 -16.46 -4.40
CA ALA A 446 -18.17 -15.38 -4.77
C ALA A 446 -17.41 -15.73 -6.05
N THR A 447 -17.37 -14.81 -7.03
CA THR A 447 -16.56 -14.95 -8.26
C THR A 447 -15.49 -13.88 -8.33
N PHE A 448 -14.34 -14.20 -8.93
CA PHE A 448 -13.20 -13.29 -9.03
C PHE A 448 -12.68 -13.18 -10.46
N HIS A 449 -12.56 -11.94 -10.94
CA HIS A 449 -12.23 -11.60 -12.32
C HIS A 449 -10.91 -10.82 -12.38
N ALA A 450 -9.93 -11.37 -13.10
CA ALA A 450 -8.65 -10.72 -13.32
C ALA A 450 -8.76 -9.70 -14.47
N GLY A 451 -8.41 -8.44 -14.23
CA GLY A 451 -8.30 -7.43 -15.27
C GLY A 451 -8.53 -6.00 -14.81
N ASP A 452 -8.34 -5.08 -15.75
CA ASP A 452 -8.60 -3.66 -15.53
C ASP A 452 -10.10 -3.42 -15.32
N VAL A 453 -10.47 -2.79 -14.20
CA VAL A 453 -11.86 -2.42 -13.87
C VAL A 453 -12.56 -1.69 -15.02
N ARG A 454 -11.84 -0.87 -15.79
CA ARG A 454 -12.39 -0.15 -16.96
C ARG A 454 -12.86 -1.11 -18.05
N LEU A 455 -12.26 -2.28 -18.18
CA LEU A 455 -12.60 -3.28 -19.19
C LEU A 455 -13.55 -4.34 -18.64
N VAL A 456 -13.34 -4.78 -17.39
CA VAL A 456 -14.10 -5.87 -16.76
C VAL A 456 -15.49 -5.42 -16.33
N LEU A 457 -15.66 -4.21 -15.78
CA LEU A 457 -16.96 -3.77 -15.24
C LEU A 457 -18.10 -3.81 -16.28
N PRO A 458 -17.95 -3.30 -17.53
CA PRO A 458 -19.01 -3.43 -18.53
C PRO A 458 -19.39 -4.87 -18.84
N ALA A 459 -18.40 -5.75 -19.05
CA ALA A 459 -18.66 -7.16 -19.33
C ALA A 459 -19.36 -7.85 -18.15
N LEU A 460 -19.00 -7.49 -16.91
CA LEU A 460 -19.62 -8.04 -15.71
C LEU A 460 -21.07 -7.59 -15.55
N LEU A 461 -21.37 -6.33 -15.88
CA LEU A 461 -22.75 -5.80 -15.91
C LEU A 461 -23.61 -6.49 -16.97
N GLU A 462 -23.05 -6.79 -18.14
CA GLU A 462 -23.73 -7.54 -19.20
C GLU A 462 -24.00 -9.00 -18.79
N GLN A 463 -23.02 -9.63 -18.12
CA GLN A 463 -23.09 -11.05 -17.74
C GLN A 463 -23.98 -11.32 -16.51
N LEU A 464 -23.84 -10.51 -15.45
CA LEU A 464 -24.49 -10.75 -14.15
C LEU A 464 -25.65 -9.79 -13.88
N GLY A 465 -25.81 -8.75 -14.71
CA GLY A 465 -26.77 -7.68 -14.50
C GLY A 465 -26.24 -6.55 -13.62
N THR A 466 -27.10 -5.59 -13.32
CA THR A 466 -26.75 -4.42 -12.50
C THR A 466 -26.79 -4.80 -11.01
N PRO A 467 -25.70 -4.62 -10.24
CA PRO A 467 -25.70 -4.90 -8.80
C PRO A 467 -26.48 -3.82 -8.04
N GLN A 468 -26.95 -4.16 -6.83
CA GLN A 468 -27.53 -3.16 -5.93
C GLN A 468 -26.45 -2.24 -5.38
N VAL A 469 -25.27 -2.78 -5.08
CA VAL A 469 -24.14 -2.06 -4.50
C VAL A 469 -22.85 -2.31 -5.28
N ILE A 470 -22.08 -1.25 -5.48
CA ILE A 470 -20.67 -1.36 -5.88
C ILE A 470 -19.80 -0.87 -4.72
N VAL A 471 -18.87 -1.71 -4.28
CA VAL A 471 -17.79 -1.37 -3.36
C VAL A 471 -16.51 -1.14 -4.16
N LEU A 472 -15.67 -0.19 -3.76
CA LEU A 472 -14.36 0.02 -4.36
C LEU A 472 -13.32 0.48 -3.33
N ASP A 473 -12.11 -0.08 -3.43
CA ASP A 473 -10.92 0.30 -2.66
C ASP A 473 -9.73 0.57 -3.61
N PRO A 474 -9.78 1.66 -4.40
CA PRO A 474 -8.78 1.92 -5.43
C PRO A 474 -7.41 2.30 -4.85
N PRO A 475 -6.34 2.27 -5.68
CA PRO A 475 -5.02 2.75 -5.27
C PRO A 475 -5.03 4.23 -4.87
N ARG A 476 -3.93 4.72 -4.27
CA ARG A 476 -3.75 6.12 -3.82
C ARG A 476 -4.10 7.20 -4.85
N ALA A 477 -3.99 6.88 -6.14
CA ALA A 477 -4.34 7.77 -7.25
C ALA A 477 -5.87 7.99 -7.41
N GLY A 478 -6.70 7.23 -6.68
CA GLY A 478 -8.15 7.15 -6.88
C GLY A 478 -8.53 6.18 -7.99
N ALA A 479 -9.83 5.96 -8.15
CA ALA A 479 -10.39 5.16 -9.24
C ALA A 479 -10.44 5.95 -10.55
N GLY A 480 -10.55 7.27 -10.44
CA GLY A 480 -10.49 8.21 -11.55
C GLY A 480 -11.80 8.34 -12.31
N ALA A 481 -11.94 9.49 -12.96
CA ALA A 481 -13.18 9.95 -13.57
C ALA A 481 -13.79 8.98 -14.60
N ARG A 482 -12.98 8.22 -15.33
CA ARG A 482 -13.48 7.23 -16.31
C ARG A 482 -14.21 6.08 -15.63
N VAL A 483 -13.71 5.58 -14.50
CA VAL A 483 -14.36 4.52 -13.73
C VAL A 483 -15.60 5.07 -13.05
N MET A 484 -15.52 6.26 -12.44
CA MET A 484 -16.67 6.91 -11.78
C MET A 484 -17.84 7.12 -12.73
N ARG A 485 -17.59 7.62 -13.96
CA ARG A 485 -18.66 7.75 -14.96
C ARG A 485 -19.28 6.42 -15.40
N LYS A 486 -18.52 5.32 -15.38
CA LYS A 486 -19.07 3.98 -15.68
C LYS A 486 -19.99 3.51 -14.56
N ILE A 487 -19.57 3.66 -13.31
CA ILE A 487 -20.40 3.37 -12.12
C ILE A 487 -21.67 4.23 -12.14
N GLY A 488 -21.51 5.54 -12.40
CA GLY A 488 -22.63 6.47 -12.50
C GLY A 488 -23.68 6.06 -13.54
N ARG A 489 -23.24 5.62 -14.73
CA ARG A 489 -24.11 5.11 -15.80
C ARG A 489 -24.74 3.75 -15.50
N ALA A 490 -24.03 2.87 -14.79
CA ALA A 490 -24.58 1.59 -14.34
C ALA A 490 -25.76 1.80 -13.40
N GLY A 491 -25.77 2.93 -12.67
CA GLY A 491 -26.97 3.38 -12.00
C GLY A 491 -27.38 2.53 -10.80
N VAL A 492 -26.39 1.96 -10.10
CA VAL A 492 -26.56 1.15 -8.90
C VAL A 492 -27.22 1.94 -7.77
N LEU A 493 -27.85 1.25 -6.81
CA LEU A 493 -28.55 1.91 -5.72
C LEU A 493 -27.58 2.66 -4.80
N ARG A 494 -26.43 2.02 -4.52
CA ARG A 494 -25.41 2.58 -3.63
C ARG A 494 -23.99 2.29 -4.10
N VAL A 495 -23.11 3.26 -3.86
CA VAL A 495 -21.65 3.11 -4.00
C VAL A 495 -21.00 3.22 -2.62
N VAL A 496 -20.13 2.28 -2.28
CA VAL A 496 -19.31 2.32 -1.05
C VAL A 496 -17.84 2.47 -1.44
N TYR A 497 -17.27 3.64 -1.21
CA TYR A 497 -15.89 3.98 -1.58
C TYR A 497 -15.01 3.94 -0.32
N VAL A 498 -14.01 3.06 -0.30
CA VAL A 498 -12.92 3.03 0.68
C VAL A 498 -11.71 3.75 0.08
N SER A 499 -11.11 4.70 0.80
CA SER A 499 -9.99 5.48 0.29
C SER A 499 -8.97 5.85 1.34
N CYS A 500 -7.70 5.61 1.00
CA CYS A 500 -6.54 6.02 1.78
C CYS A 500 -6.09 7.46 1.50
N ASN A 501 -6.74 8.17 0.57
CA ASN A 501 -6.34 9.50 0.15
C ASN A 501 -7.55 10.43 -0.07
N PRO A 502 -7.83 11.33 0.89
CA PRO A 502 -8.98 12.24 0.78
C PRO A 502 -8.86 13.23 -0.39
N THR A 503 -7.65 13.51 -0.88
CA THR A 503 -7.46 14.48 -1.98
C THR A 503 -7.83 13.92 -3.35
N THR A 504 -7.79 12.60 -3.53
CA THR A 504 -8.24 11.92 -4.76
C THR A 504 -9.65 11.37 -4.63
N LEU A 505 -10.08 11.01 -3.41
CA LEU A 505 -11.47 10.68 -3.09
C LEU A 505 -12.42 11.81 -3.49
N ALA A 506 -12.18 13.03 -3.02
CA ALA A 506 -13.15 14.12 -3.18
C ALA A 506 -13.49 14.46 -4.65
N PRO A 507 -12.51 14.56 -5.59
CA PRO A 507 -12.81 14.68 -7.01
C PRO A 507 -13.57 13.49 -7.62
N ASP A 508 -13.27 12.26 -7.20
CA ASP A 508 -13.98 11.06 -7.68
C ASP A 508 -15.46 11.08 -7.26
N LEU A 509 -15.75 11.46 -6.00
CA LEU A 509 -17.12 11.60 -5.51
C LEU A 509 -17.92 12.66 -6.28
N ARG A 510 -17.26 13.76 -6.68
CA ARG A 510 -17.88 14.82 -7.48
C ARG A 510 -18.30 14.32 -8.87
N GLU A 511 -17.55 13.39 -9.46
CA GLU A 511 -17.96 12.77 -10.74
C GLU A 511 -19.24 11.96 -10.60
N LEU A 512 -19.46 11.28 -9.47
CA LEU A 512 -20.70 10.53 -9.19
C LEU A 512 -21.90 11.45 -8.92
N ALA A 513 -21.68 12.62 -8.30
CA ALA A 513 -22.74 13.59 -8.05
C ALA A 513 -23.46 14.02 -9.34
N ALA A 514 -22.73 14.10 -10.46
CA ALA A 514 -23.30 14.40 -11.78
C ALA A 514 -24.28 13.33 -12.31
N PHE A 515 -24.31 12.14 -11.70
CA PHE A 515 -25.23 11.04 -12.02
C PHE A 515 -26.37 10.87 -11.00
N GLY A 516 -26.57 11.86 -10.13
CA GLY A 516 -27.63 11.85 -9.12
C GLY A 516 -27.25 11.11 -7.83
N TYR A 517 -25.97 10.88 -7.57
CA TYR A 517 -25.53 10.32 -6.29
C TYR A 517 -25.35 11.42 -5.24
N ARG A 518 -25.78 11.15 -4.01
CA ARG A 518 -25.54 12.01 -2.85
C ARG A 518 -24.79 11.24 -1.77
N ILE A 519 -23.89 11.93 -1.08
CA ILE A 519 -23.16 11.33 0.04
C ILE A 519 -24.15 11.10 1.19
N ALA A 520 -24.31 9.83 1.57
CA ALA A 520 -25.16 9.40 2.68
C ALA A 520 -24.39 9.31 4.01
N ALA A 521 -23.12 8.93 3.95
CA ALA A 521 -22.27 8.84 5.14
C ALA A 521 -20.77 8.99 4.80
N VAL A 522 -20.01 9.57 5.72
CA VAL A 522 -18.54 9.67 5.66
C VAL A 522 -17.96 9.24 7.01
N GLN A 523 -17.14 8.18 7.01
CA GLN A 523 -16.48 7.65 8.20
C GLN A 523 -14.96 7.59 8.00
N PRO A 524 -14.21 8.52 8.62
CA PRO A 524 -12.76 8.40 8.71
C PRO A 524 -12.36 7.27 9.68
N VAL A 525 -11.27 6.57 9.38
CA VAL A 525 -10.68 5.51 10.21
C VAL A 525 -9.17 5.73 10.29
N ASP A 526 -8.64 5.75 11.49
CA ASP A 526 -7.21 5.85 11.72
C ASP A 526 -6.54 4.46 11.66
N LEU A 527 -6.21 4.01 10.44
CA LEU A 527 -5.42 2.80 10.23
C LEU A 527 -3.93 2.97 10.57
N PHE A 528 -3.44 4.21 10.56
CA PHE A 528 -2.01 4.51 10.66
C PHE A 528 -1.73 5.63 11.68
N PRO A 529 -1.93 5.36 12.98
CA PRO A 529 -1.51 6.27 14.03
C PRO A 529 -0.05 6.72 13.87
N GLN A 530 0.30 7.91 14.36
CA GLN A 530 1.63 8.52 14.25
C GLN A 530 2.05 8.93 12.82
N THR A 531 1.14 8.80 11.85
CA THR A 531 1.32 9.24 10.46
C THR A 531 0.16 10.14 10.04
N TYR A 532 0.30 10.85 8.92
CA TYR A 532 -0.77 11.67 8.35
C TYR A 532 -1.81 10.88 7.55
N HIS A 533 -1.58 9.59 7.31
CA HIS A 533 -2.51 8.77 6.52
C HIS A 533 -3.82 8.58 7.26
N VAL A 534 -4.92 8.64 6.51
CA VAL A 534 -6.28 8.47 7.00
C VAL A 534 -7.05 7.66 5.97
N GLU A 535 -7.71 6.59 6.41
CA GLU A 535 -8.67 5.87 5.59
C GLU A 535 -10.03 6.53 5.74
N THR A 536 -10.83 6.53 4.68
CA THR A 536 -12.18 7.07 4.68
C THR A 536 -13.11 6.11 3.95
N VAL A 537 -14.21 5.73 4.60
CA VAL A 537 -15.30 4.97 3.97
C VAL A 537 -16.46 5.92 3.71
N VAL A 538 -16.91 6.01 2.46
CA VAL A 538 -18.02 6.87 2.04
C VAL A 538 -19.12 6.02 1.42
N ALA A 539 -20.36 6.23 1.85
CA ALA A 539 -21.55 5.70 1.18
C ALA A 539 -22.20 6.80 0.34
N LEU A 540 -22.56 6.50 -0.90
CA LEU A 540 -23.33 7.37 -1.77
C LEU A 540 -24.59 6.66 -2.26
N ASP A 541 -25.73 7.31 -2.10
CA ASP A 541 -27.03 6.82 -2.56
C ASP A 541 -27.43 7.52 -3.84
N ARG A 542 -28.01 6.76 -4.77
CA ARG A 542 -28.64 7.33 -5.96
C ARG A 542 -30.01 7.90 -5.57
N THR A 543 -30.22 9.19 -5.86
CA THR A 543 -31.50 9.90 -5.62
C THR A 543 -32.36 10.01 -6.86
#